data_AF-W9ECW4-F1
#
_entry.id   AF-W9ECW4-F1
#
_cell.length_a   1.000
_cell.length_b   1.000
_cell.length_c   1.000
_cell.angle_alpha   90.00
_cell.angle_beta   90.00
_cell.angle_gamma   90.00
#
_symmetry.space_group_name_H-M   'P 1'
#
loop_
_entity.id
_entity.type
_entity.pdbx_description
1 polymer ?
#
loop_
_entity_poly.entity_id
_entity_poly.type
_entity_poly.pdbx_seq_one_letter_code
_entity_poly.pdbx_strand_id
1 'polypeptide(L)'
;MNYNEAREKLISFRTEIKDNILDEALRLAIEALGKQIPQKPIIKSWLPALCPCCGAELSEDLGDGYYKHYKDKKICDKCGQKLDWRY
;
A
#
# COMPACT_ATOMS: atom_id res chain seq x y z
N MET A 1 -38.06 -3.09 25.81
CA MET A 1 -37.45 -3.81 24.67
C MET A 1 -37.84 -5.27 24.79
N ASN A 2 -38.62 -5.79 23.85
CA ASN A 2 -39.07 -7.18 23.86
C ASN A 2 -38.03 -8.12 23.21
N TYR A 3 -38.25 -9.43 23.33
CA TYR A 3 -37.33 -10.44 22.80
C TYR A 3 -37.09 -10.32 21.29
N ASN A 4 -38.14 -10.03 20.51
CA ASN A 4 -38.04 -9.88 19.06
C ASN A 4 -37.25 -8.62 18.69
N GLU A 5 -37.51 -7.50 19.35
CA GLU A 5 -36.76 -6.24 19.17
C GLU A 5 -35.27 -6.42 19.52
N ALA A 6 -34.97 -7.15 20.60
CA ALA A 6 -33.59 -7.44 20.98
C ALA A 6 -32.89 -8.32 19.94
N ARG A 7 -33.60 -9.32 19.40
CA ARG A 7 -33.09 -10.21 18.35
C ARG A 7 -32.81 -9.46 17.04
N GLU A 8 -33.69 -8.57 16.63
CA GLU A 8 -33.50 -7.76 15.42
C GLU A 8 -32.27 -6.85 15.54
N LYS A 9 -32.08 -6.20 16.70
CA LYS A 9 -30.88 -5.38 16.95
C LYS A 9 -29.59 -6.19 16.87
N LEU A 10 -29.58 -7.41 17.42
CA LEU A 10 -28.42 -8.30 17.33
C LEU A 10 -28.12 -8.75 15.89
N ILE A 11 -29.16 -9.05 15.11
CA ILE A 11 -29.01 -9.41 13.69
C ILE A 11 -28.45 -8.22 12.91
N SER A 12 -29.02 -7.03 13.10
CA SER A 12 -28.56 -5.79 12.46
C SER A 12 -27.08 -5.52 12.77
N PHE A 13 -26.71 -5.54 14.06
CA PHE A 13 -25.34 -5.34 14.50
C PHE A 13 -24.36 -6.38 13.92
N ARG A 14 -24.78 -7.65 13.86
CA ARG A 14 -23.97 -8.71 13.23
C ARG A 14 -23.75 -8.46 11.74
N THR A 15 -24.77 -7.99 11.02
CA THR A 15 -24.67 -7.67 9.60
C THR A 15 -23.72 -6.50 9.38
N GLU A 16 -23.87 -5.42 10.15
CA GLU A 16 -22.98 -4.25 10.08
C GLU A 16 -21.51 -4.63 10.34
N ILE A 17 -21.23 -5.46 11.35
CA ILE A 17 -19.87 -5.98 11.59
C ILE A 17 -19.35 -6.76 10.39
N LYS A 18 -20.17 -7.64 9.81
CA LYS A 18 -19.75 -8.45 8.66
C LYS A 18 -19.43 -7.59 7.45
N ASP A 19 -20.25 -6.58 7.16
CA ASP A 19 -20.06 -5.69 6.02
C ASP A 19 -18.78 -4.88 6.21
N ASN A 20 -18.53 -4.33 7.41
CA ASN A 20 -17.29 -3.63 7.73
C ASN A 20 -16.03 -4.51 7.57
N ILE A 21 -16.10 -5.78 7.99
CA ILE A 21 -14.99 -6.73 7.82
C ILE A 21 -14.76 -7.02 6.34
N LEU A 22 -15.85 -7.21 5.57
CA LEU A 22 -15.77 -7.50 4.14
C LEU A 22 -15.15 -6.32 3.37
N ASP A 23 -15.55 -5.09 3.69
CA ASP A 23 -15.03 -3.87 3.06
C ASP A 23 -13.53 -3.72 3.30
N GLU A 24 -13.09 -3.93 4.54
CA GLU A 24 -11.66 -3.87 4.89
C GLU A 24 -10.86 -4.97 4.18
N ALA A 25 -11.40 -6.20 4.13
CA ALA A 25 -10.77 -7.31 3.42
C ALA A 25 -10.62 -7.01 1.92
N LEU A 26 -11.67 -6.46 1.28
CA LEU A 26 -11.63 -6.07 -0.12
C LEU A 26 -10.63 -4.94 -0.36
N ARG A 27 -10.59 -3.93 0.52
CA ARG A 27 -9.64 -2.82 0.45
C ARG A 27 -8.19 -3.32 0.49
N LEU A 28 -7.87 -4.22 1.43
CA LEU A 28 -6.54 -4.81 1.57
C LEU A 28 -6.18 -5.67 0.35
N ALA A 29 -7.13 -6.46 -0.17
CA ALA A 29 -6.91 -7.26 -1.37
C ALA A 29 -6.60 -6.39 -2.59
N ILE A 30 -7.37 -5.32 -2.81
CA ILE A 30 -7.14 -4.35 -3.90
C ILE A 30 -5.76 -3.69 -3.74
N GLU A 31 -5.38 -3.26 -2.53
CA GLU A 31 -4.07 -2.66 -2.28
C GLU A 31 -2.92 -3.65 -2.57
N ALA A 32 -3.04 -4.89 -2.11
CA ALA A 32 -2.05 -5.94 -2.35
C ALA A 32 -1.91 -6.29 -3.84
N LEU A 33 -3.03 -6.39 -4.56
CA LEU A 33 -3.04 -6.61 -6.01
C LEU A 33 -2.45 -5.41 -6.76
N GLY A 34 -2.76 -4.18 -6.34
CA GLY A 34 -2.18 -2.97 -6.89
C GLY A 34 -0.65 -2.94 -6.80
N LYS A 35 -0.08 -3.41 -5.68
CA LYS A 35 1.37 -3.56 -5.50
C LYS A 35 2.02 -4.54 -6.47
N GLN A 36 1.26 -5.47 -7.05
CA GLN A 36 1.75 -6.41 -8.07
C GLN A 36 1.87 -5.79 -9.47
N ILE A 37 1.29 -4.61 -9.70
CA ILE A 37 1.45 -3.84 -10.94
C ILE A 37 2.72 -3.00 -10.80
N PRO A 38 3.75 -3.18 -11.65
CA PRO A 38 4.97 -2.40 -11.57
C PRO A 38 4.72 -0.90 -11.77
N GLN A 39 5.29 -0.08 -10.90
CA GLN A 39 5.20 1.38 -10.98
C GLN A 39 6.59 2.02 -11.01
N LYS A 40 6.71 3.15 -11.73
CA LYS A 40 7.98 3.90 -11.79
C LYS A 40 8.26 4.55 -10.44
N PRO A 41 9.50 4.44 -9.91
CA PRO A 41 9.94 5.23 -8.77
C PRO A 41 9.75 6.73 -9.00
N ILE A 42 9.47 7.46 -7.94
CA ILE A 42 9.41 8.92 -7.97
C ILE A 42 10.85 9.43 -7.97
N ILE A 43 11.30 9.98 -9.09
CA ILE A 43 12.65 10.52 -9.26
C ILE A 43 12.54 12.02 -9.53
N LYS A 44 13.26 12.82 -8.75
CA LYS A 44 13.37 14.27 -8.90
C LYS A 44 14.84 14.66 -8.85
N SER A 45 15.22 15.72 -9.56
CA SER A 45 16.61 16.21 -9.56
C SER A 45 17.08 16.53 -8.15
N TRP A 46 18.29 16.08 -7.82
CA TRP A 46 18.95 16.33 -6.52
C TRP A 46 18.23 15.74 -5.30
N LEU A 47 17.27 14.84 -5.52
CA LEU A 47 16.50 14.19 -4.48
C LEU A 47 16.63 12.67 -4.58
N PRO A 48 16.45 11.97 -3.45
CA PRO A 48 16.41 10.53 -3.45
C PRO A 48 15.28 9.99 -4.33
N ALA A 49 15.49 8.80 -4.89
CA ALA A 49 14.42 8.07 -5.55
C ALA A 49 13.48 7.50 -4.48
N LEU A 50 12.16 7.67 -4.64
CA LEU A 50 11.18 7.22 -3.63
C LEU A 50 10.24 6.16 -4.18
N CYS A 51 9.84 5.23 -3.32
CA CYS A 51 8.78 4.27 -3.62
C CYS A 51 7.45 5.01 -3.85
N PRO A 52 6.75 4.76 -4.97
CA PRO A 52 5.52 5.49 -5.30
C PRO A 52 4.35 5.13 -4.38
N CYS A 53 4.43 4.02 -3.65
CA CYS A 53 3.38 3.55 -2.74
C CYS A 53 3.59 4.01 -1.29
N CYS A 54 4.81 3.91 -0.75
CA CYS A 54 5.05 4.17 0.69
C CYS A 54 6.11 5.23 0.99
N GLY A 55 6.70 5.86 -0.03
CA GLY A 55 7.72 6.90 0.14
C GLY A 55 9.06 6.40 0.71
N ALA A 56 9.27 5.08 0.83
CA ALA A 56 10.57 4.54 1.22
C ALA A 56 11.65 4.96 0.22
N GLU A 57 12.84 5.26 0.72
CA GLU A 57 13.98 5.61 -0.11
C GLU A 57 14.48 4.40 -0.91
N LEU A 58 14.70 4.64 -2.21
CA LEU A 58 15.18 3.69 -3.21
C LEU A 58 16.53 4.12 -3.79
N SER A 59 17.28 4.86 -2.98
CA SER A 59 18.61 5.37 -3.30
C SER A 59 19.52 5.39 -2.07
N GLU A 60 20.78 5.69 -2.32
CA GLU A 60 21.81 5.98 -1.33
C GLU A 60 22.42 7.34 -1.65
N ASP A 61 22.59 8.19 -0.63
CA ASP A 61 23.38 9.42 -0.73
C ASP A 61 24.87 9.08 -0.74
N LEU A 62 25.60 9.59 -1.73
CA LEU A 62 27.04 9.36 -1.89
C LEU A 62 27.90 10.38 -1.12
N GLY A 63 27.27 11.39 -0.50
CA GLY A 63 27.96 12.43 0.27
C GLY A 63 28.62 13.52 -0.59
N ASP A 64 28.42 13.49 -1.91
CA ASP A 64 28.91 14.46 -2.90
C ASP A 64 27.75 15.26 -3.55
N GLY A 65 26.54 15.11 -3.01
CA GLY A 65 25.31 15.71 -3.55
C GLY A 65 24.63 14.87 -4.64
N TYR A 66 25.17 13.70 -4.98
CA TYR A 66 24.56 12.74 -5.90
C TYR A 66 23.95 11.55 -5.16
N TYR A 67 22.91 10.97 -5.77
CA TYR A 67 22.23 9.79 -5.28
C TYR A 67 22.42 8.60 -6.21
N LYS A 68 22.83 7.46 -5.67
CA LYS A 68 22.86 6.19 -6.40
C LYS A 68 21.50 5.50 -6.28
N HIS A 69 20.77 5.40 -7.39
CA HIS A 69 19.47 4.71 -7.42
C HIS A 69 19.64 3.19 -7.42
N TYR A 70 18.84 2.47 -6.64
CA TYR A 70 18.84 1.01 -6.57
C TYR A 70 18.10 0.36 -7.76
N LYS A 71 18.59 0.57 -8.99
CA LYS A 71 17.96 0.10 -10.24
C LYS A 71 17.77 -1.43 -10.32
N ASP A 72 18.53 -2.18 -9.55
CA ASP A 72 18.42 -3.64 -9.47
C ASP A 72 17.24 -4.10 -8.61
N LYS A 73 16.74 -3.26 -7.70
CA LYS A 73 15.58 -3.60 -6.85
C LYS A 73 14.30 -3.63 -7.68
N LYS A 74 13.72 -4.81 -7.84
CA LYS A 74 12.43 -5.00 -8.54
C LYS A 74 11.21 -4.84 -7.65
N ILE A 75 11.41 -4.83 -6.34
CA ILE A 75 10.37 -4.74 -5.31
C ILE A 75 10.85 -3.79 -4.21
N CYS A 76 9.94 -3.00 -3.65
CA CYS A 76 10.22 -2.19 -2.47
C CYS A 76 10.24 -3.06 -1.21
N ASP A 77 11.35 -3.04 -0.47
CA ASP A 77 11.54 -3.86 0.73
C ASP A 77 10.58 -3.50 1.87
N LYS A 78 10.06 -2.26 1.89
CA LYS A 78 9.17 -1.78 2.96
C LYS A 78 7.71 -2.17 2.75
N CYS A 79 7.19 -2.03 1.53
CA CYS A 79 5.75 -2.20 1.27
C CYS A 79 5.40 -3.25 0.21
N GLY A 80 6.39 -3.84 -0.47
CA GLY A 80 6.18 -4.88 -1.49
C GLY A 80 5.76 -4.37 -2.87
N GLN A 81 5.72 -3.06 -3.12
CA GLN A 81 5.42 -2.49 -4.44
C GLN A 81 6.45 -2.94 -5.48
N LYS A 82 5.99 -3.51 -6.61
CA LYS A 82 6.86 -3.77 -7.76
C LYS A 82 7.33 -2.47 -8.41
N LEU A 83 8.60 -2.42 -8.76
CA LEU A 83 9.28 -1.23 -9.26
C LEU A 83 9.64 -1.42 -10.73
N ASP A 84 9.35 -0.41 -11.54
CA ASP A 84 9.74 -0.32 -12.94
C ASP A 84 10.80 0.78 -13.13
N TRP A 85 12.03 0.37 -13.45
CA TRP A 85 13.16 1.28 -13.66
C TRP A 85 13.41 1.63 -15.13
N ARG A 86 12.52 1.22 -16.04
CA ARG A 86 12.64 1.56 -17.47
C ARG A 86 12.33 3.05 -17.67
N TYR A 87 13.19 3.74 -18.42
CA TYR A 87 13.05 5.15 -18.76
C TYR A 87 12.04 5.34 -19.89
#